data_AF-A0A0S2S0Z0-F1
#
_entry.id   AF-A0A0S2S0Z0-F1
#
_cell.length_a   1.000
_cell.length_b   1.000
_cell.length_c   1.000
_cell.angle_alpha   90.00
_cell.angle_beta   90.00
_cell.angle_gamma   90.00
#
_symmetry.space_group_name_H-M   'P 1'
#
loop_
_entity.id
_entity.type
_entity.pdbx_description
1 polymer ?
#
loop_
_entity_poly.entity_id
_entity_poly.type
_entity_poly.pdbx_seq_one_letter_code
_entity_poly.pdbx_strand_id
1 'polypeptide(L)' 'MGSDPEQMIIIPSPILLPGTEYTIPGANLENIQEVVKAFGEASKRAVEAGFDTIEFHAGHNHTPHSFLSSHFNF' A
#
# COMPACT_ATOMS: atom_id res chain seq x y z
N MET A 1 -1.39 -12.35 -5.80
CA MET A 1 -1.57 -11.41 -4.68
C MET A 1 -2.62 -10.42 -5.11
N GLY A 2 -3.86 -10.51 -4.60
CA GLY A 2 -5.00 -9.68 -5.05
C GLY A 2 -6.26 -10.42 -5.50
N SER A 3 -6.51 -11.65 -5.01
CA SER A 3 -7.71 -12.42 -5.34
C SER A 3 -8.79 -12.39 -4.25
N ASP A 4 -8.52 -11.72 -3.13
CA ASP A 4 -9.45 -11.61 -2.01
C ASP A 4 -10.23 -10.29 -2.10
N PRO A 5 -11.55 -10.32 -2.38
CA PRO A 5 -12.36 -9.12 -2.50
C PRO A 5 -12.56 -8.38 -1.16
N GLU A 6 -12.23 -8.98 -0.01
CA GLU A 6 -12.27 -8.28 1.28
C GLU A 6 -10.99 -7.48 1.57
N GLN A 7 -9.92 -7.70 0.79
CA GLN A 7 -8.68 -6.94 0.96
C GLN A 7 -8.77 -5.58 0.28
N MET A 8 -8.67 -4.52 1.09
CA MET A 8 -8.52 -3.16 0.59
C MET A 8 -7.13 -3.00 -0.06
N ILE A 9 -7.11 -2.66 -1.36
CA ILE A 9 -5.90 -2.33 -2.10
C ILE A 9 -5.65 -0.82 -2.01
N ILE A 10 -4.48 -0.42 -1.52
CA ILE A 10 -4.07 0.98 -1.38
C ILE A 10 -3.19 1.39 -2.56
N ILE A 11 -3.71 2.27 -3.40
CA ILE A 11 -3.06 2.85 -4.60
C ILE A 11 -3.38 4.36 -4.69
N PRO A 12 -2.55 5.18 -5.35
CA PRO A 12 -2.73 6.63 -5.34
C PRO A 12 -3.90 7.11 -6.22
N SER A 13 -4.08 6.52 -7.40
CA SER A 13 -5.12 6.90 -8.36
C SER A 13 -6.06 5.71 -8.64
N PRO A 14 -7.32 5.96 -9.05
CA PRO A 14 -8.25 4.89 -9.36
C PRO A 14 -7.81 4.09 -10.59
N ILE A 15 -7.89 2.75 -10.52
CA ILE A 15 -7.48 1.85 -11.60
C ILE A 15 -8.60 0.85 -11.90
N LEU A 16 -9.01 0.78 -13.18
CA LEU A 16 -9.90 -0.26 -13.68
C LEU A 16 -9.16 -1.59 -13.76
N LEU A 17 -9.69 -2.63 -13.10
CA LEU A 17 -9.10 -3.97 -13.19
C LEU A 17 -9.37 -4.58 -14.57
N PRO A 18 -8.32 -4.93 -15.34
CA PRO A 18 -8.48 -5.49 -16.68
C PRO A 18 -9.36 -6.75 -16.67
N GLY A 19 -10.34 -6.79 -17.57
CA GLY A 19 -11.28 -7.92 -17.67
C GLY A 19 -12.45 -7.87 -16.69
N THR A 20 -12.64 -6.76 -15.95
CA THR A 20 -13.77 -6.54 -15.04
C THR A 20 -14.37 -5.14 -15.21
N GLU A 21 -15.53 -4.90 -14.60
CA GLU A 21 -16.11 -3.56 -14.45
C GLU A 21 -15.70 -2.88 -13.14
N TYR A 22 -14.89 -3.55 -12.32
CA TYR A 22 -14.53 -3.07 -10.99
C TYR A 22 -13.34 -2.10 -11.05
N THR A 23 -13.52 -0.94 -10.42
CA THR A 23 -12.45 0.05 -10.25
C THR A 23 -11.95 0.00 -8.82
N ILE A 24 -10.65 -0.22 -8.65
CA ILE A 24 -10.00 -0.02 -7.35
C ILE A 24 -9.96 1.49 -7.11
N PRO A 25 -10.55 2.00 -6.02
CA PRO A 25 -10.50 3.42 -5.73
C PRO A 25 -9.08 3.85 -5.35
N GLY A 26 -8.72 5.08 -5.70
CA GLY A 26 -7.53 5.72 -5.15
C GLY A 26 -7.71 5.95 -3.64
N ALA A 27 -6.62 5.85 -2.89
CA ALA A 27 -6.62 6.02 -1.45
C ALA A 27 -6.99 7.46 -1.08
N ASN A 28 -7.86 7.62 -0.09
CA ASN A 28 -8.10 8.93 0.51
C ASN A 28 -7.06 9.24 1.60
N LEU A 29 -7.11 10.45 2.17
CA LEU A 29 -6.16 10.87 3.20
C LEU A 29 -6.23 9.99 4.46
N GLU A 30 -7.41 9.53 4.84
CA GLU A 30 -7.62 8.66 6.01
C GLU A 30 -6.92 7.31 5.80
N ASN A 31 -7.09 6.69 4.63
CA ASN A 31 -6.42 5.44 4.29
C ASN A 31 -4.89 5.60 4.32
N ILE A 32 -4.36 6.73 3.83
CA ILE A 32 -2.92 7.01 3.87
C ILE A 32 -2.43 7.11 5.32
N GLN A 33 -3.17 7.82 6.18
CA GLN A 33 -2.83 7.96 7.60
C GLN A 33 -2.87 6.61 8.33
N GLU A 34 -3.84 5.75 8.02
CA GLU A 34 -3.93 4.39 8.54
C GLU A 34 -2.73 3.54 8.12
N VAL A 35 -2.33 3.60 6.85
CA VAL A 35 -1.15 2.88 6.34
C VAL A 35 0.13 3.37 7.02
N VAL A 36 0.30 4.69 7.18
CA VAL A 36 1.44 5.27 7.91
C VAL A 36 1.49 4.73 9.35
N LYS A 37 0.35 4.73 10.05
CA LYS A 37 0.25 4.17 11.41
C LYS A 37 0.60 2.69 11.43
N ALA A 38 0.07 1.91 10.48
CA ALA A 38 0.31 0.48 10.38
C ALA A 38 1.80 0.14 10.16
N PHE A 39 2.50 0.88 9.29
CA PHE A 39 3.95 0.73 9.11
C PHE A 39 4.73 1.08 10.40
N GLY A 40 4.32 2.12 11.11
CA GLY A 40 4.92 2.48 12.40
C GLY A 40 4.74 1.40 13.46
N GLU A 41 3.54 0.86 13.60
CA GLU A 41 3.24 -0.23 14.53
C GLU A 41 3.96 -1.53 14.15
N ALA A 42 4.04 -1.85 12.85
CA ALA A 42 4.80 -3.00 12.36
C ALA A 42 6.30 -2.85 12.66
N SER A 43 6.85 -1.65 12.48
CA SER A 43 8.24 -1.35 12.82
C SER A 43 8.50 -1.50 14.32
N LYS A 44 7.59 -1.00 15.17
CA LYS A 44 7.67 -1.19 16.62
C LYS A 44 7.70 -2.68 17.00
N ARG A 45 6.81 -3.50 16.42
CA ARG A 45 6.81 -4.95 16.65
C ARG A 45 8.10 -5.63 16.19
N ALA A 46 8.70 -5.18 15.08
CA ALA A 46 9.98 -5.70 14.62
C ALA A 46 11.11 -5.41 15.62
N VAL A 47 11.16 -4.19 16.17
CA VAL A 47 12.11 -3.84 17.23
C VAL A 47 11.90 -4.69 18.48
N GLU A 48 10.65 -4.84 18.94
CA GLU A 48 10.31 -5.67 20.12
C GLU A 48 10.67 -7.15 19.91
N ALA A 49 10.62 -7.64 18.68
CA ALA A 49 11.04 -9.00 18.32
C ALA A 49 12.56 -9.19 18.19
N GLY A 50 13.35 -8.11 18.34
CA GLY A 50 14.81 -8.17 18.31
C GLY A 50 15.44 -8.07 16.91
N PHE A 51 14.72 -7.54 15.91
CA PHE A 51 15.32 -7.22 14.62
C PHE A 51 16.21 -5.97 14.73
N ASP A 52 17.45 -6.06 14.25
CA ASP A 52 18.42 -4.95 14.26
C ASP A 52 18.26 -3.97 13.10
N THR A 53 17.50 -4.34 12.06
CA THR A 53 17.31 -3.51 10.86
C THR A 53 15.91 -3.72 10.30
N ILE A 54 15.35 -2.64 9.77
CA ILE A 54 14.05 -2.61 9.10
C ILE A 54 14.26 -2.00 7.71
N GLU A 55 13.80 -2.71 6.67
CA GLU A 55 13.73 -2.18 5.32
C GLU A 55 12.30 -1.69 5.03
N PHE A 56 12.19 -0.50 4.46
CA PHE A 56 10.93 0.00 3.92
C PHE A 56 10.84 -0.36 2.43
N HIS A 57 9.98 -1.31 2.09
CA HIS A 57 9.89 -1.82 0.72
C HIS A 57 9.16 -0.84 -0.21
N ALA A 58 9.92 -0.01 -0.92
CA ALA A 58 9.42 0.96 -1.89
C ALA A 58 9.70 0.56 -3.35
N GLY A 59 9.58 -0.74 -3.67
CA GLY A 59 9.84 -1.29 -4.99
C GLY A 59 8.67 -2.08 -5.58
N HIS A 60 8.90 -2.64 -6.78
CA HIS A 60 8.06 -3.66 -7.42
C HIS A 60 6.55 -3.38 -7.48
N ASN A 61 6.17 -2.12 -7.69
CA ASN A 61 4.77 -1.68 -7.82
C ASN A 61 3.92 -1.88 -6.55
N HIS A 62 4.55 -2.10 -5.40
CA HIS A 62 3.86 -2.07 -4.11
C HIS A 62 3.46 -0.65 -3.73
N THR A 63 2.59 -0.53 -2.73
CA THR A 63 1.97 0.73 -2.32
C THR A 63 2.95 1.91 -2.22
N PRO A 64 4.12 1.82 -1.55
CA PRO A 64 5.00 2.99 -1.51
C PRO A 64 5.58 3.37 -2.88
N HIS A 65 5.91 2.38 -3.73
CA HIS A 65 6.38 2.63 -5.09
C HIS A 65 5.30 3.26 -5.96
N SER A 66 4.05 2.80 -5.86
CA SER A 66 2.97 3.32 -6.70
C SER A 66 2.71 4.81 -6.41
N PHE A 67 2.82 5.25 -5.16
CA PHE A 67 2.69 6.68 -4.82
C PHE A 67 3.86 7.54 -5.33
N LEU A 68 5.05 6.97 -5.50
CA LEU A 68 6.24 7.69 -6.00
C LEU A 68 6.32 7.76 -7.52
N SER A 69 5.63 6.86 -8.23
CA SER A 69 5.71 6.75 -9.68
C SER A 69 4.55 7.48 -10.35
N SER A 70 4.86 8.42 -11.25
CA SER A 70 3.86 9.15 -12.05
C SER A 70 3.06 8.24 -13.00
N HIS A 71 3.50 6.99 -13.21
CA HIS A 71 2.72 6.01 -13.96
C HIS A 71 1.46 5.57 -13.20
N PHE A 72 1.53 5.50 -11.87
CA PHE A 72 0.41 5.08 -11.02
C PHE A 72 -0.27 6.26 -10.34
N ASN A 73 0.47 7.35 -10.07
CA ASN A 73 -0.02 8.56 -9.41
C ASN A 73 -0.20 9.70 -10.44
N PHE A 74 -1.39 9.78 -11.01
CA PHE A 74 -1.82 10.75 -12.03
C PHE A 74 -3.08 11.50 -11.61
#